data_AF-A0A068QU28-F1
#
_entry.id   AF-A0A068QU28-F1
#
_cell.length_a   1.000
_cell.length_b   1.000
_cell.length_c   1.000
_cell.angle_alpha   90.00
_cell.angle_beta   90.00
_cell.angle_gamma   90.00
#
_symmetry.space_group_name_H-M   'P 1'
#
loop_
_entity.id
_entity.type
_entity.pdbx_description
1 polymer ?
#
loop_
_entity_poly.entity_id
_entity_poly.type
_entity_poly.pdbx_seq_one_letter_code
_entity_poly.pdbx_strand_id
1 'polypeptide(L)'
;MQDKQRGTRTQRGYSNQWGKYRLMYLKANPLCVICLKANIYTPATIVDHIIPIDGDSDVLFWPDFNHQSICHRCHNSKTFTQDPVTKQKRKNGEYREREERAAKCRDWLVAE
;
A
#
# COMPACT_ATOMS: atom_id res chain seq x y z
N MET A 1 0.58 -22.32 11.13
CA MET A 1 -0.89 -22.58 11.07
C MET A 1 -1.66 -21.24 11.09
N GLN A 2 -1.47 -20.33 10.12
CA GLN A 2 -2.23 -19.05 10.05
C GLN A 2 -2.70 -18.70 8.62
N ASP A 3 -2.36 -19.50 7.61
CA ASP A 3 -2.80 -19.27 6.23
C ASP A 3 -4.21 -19.81 5.91
N LYS A 4 -4.76 -20.70 6.75
CA LYS A 4 -6.00 -21.43 6.43
C LYS A 4 -7.29 -20.61 6.60
N GLN A 5 -7.24 -19.47 7.30
CA GLN A 5 -8.40 -18.59 7.54
C GLN A 5 -8.48 -17.39 6.60
N ARG A 6 -7.54 -17.28 5.67
CA ARG A 6 -7.31 -16.07 4.90
C ARG A 6 -7.47 -16.55 3.46
N GLY A 7 -8.64 -16.38 2.85
CA GLY A 7 -9.01 -16.95 1.54
C GLY A 7 -7.98 -16.75 0.42
N THR A 8 -8.20 -17.33 -0.76
CA THR A 8 -7.24 -17.20 -1.87
C THR A 8 -7.01 -15.74 -2.24
N ARG A 9 -5.86 -15.43 -2.86
CA ARG A 9 -5.49 -14.08 -3.30
C ARG A 9 -6.62 -13.42 -4.13
N THR A 10 -7.29 -14.20 -4.96
CA THR A 10 -8.47 -13.79 -5.75
C THR A 10 -9.73 -13.62 -4.88
N GLN A 11 -9.96 -14.48 -3.88
CA GLN A 11 -11.07 -14.32 -2.91
C GLN A 11 -10.91 -13.10 -2.00
N ARG A 12 -9.70 -12.55 -1.84
CA ARG A 12 -9.43 -11.30 -1.12
C ARG A 12 -9.47 -10.06 -2.02
N GLY A 13 -9.95 -10.17 -3.26
CA GLY A 13 -10.09 -9.03 -4.19
C GLY A 13 -8.82 -8.65 -4.96
N TYR A 14 -7.71 -9.38 -4.84
CA TYR A 14 -6.52 -9.03 -5.63
C TYR A 14 -6.69 -9.46 -7.08
N SER A 15 -7.08 -8.51 -7.93
CA SER A 15 -7.19 -8.72 -9.37
C SER A 15 -5.81 -9.02 -9.99
N ASN A 16 -5.82 -9.67 -11.17
CA ASN A 16 -4.61 -9.86 -11.98
C ASN A 16 -3.90 -8.52 -12.28
N GLN A 17 -4.61 -7.38 -12.23
CA GLN A 17 -4.06 -6.04 -12.46
C GLN A 17 -3.11 -5.62 -11.34
N TRP A 18 -3.48 -5.82 -10.06
CA TRP A 18 -2.59 -5.52 -8.94
C TRP A 18 -1.28 -6.31 -9.01
N GLY A 19 -1.37 -7.57 -9.46
CA GLY A 19 -0.18 -8.40 -9.69
C GLY A 19 0.80 -7.78 -10.69
N LYS A 20 0.30 -7.28 -11.83
CA LYS A 20 1.10 -6.60 -12.85
C LYS A 20 1.68 -5.29 -12.33
N TYR A 21 0.84 -4.45 -11.73
CA TYR A 21 1.24 -3.17 -11.13
C TYR A 21 2.36 -3.36 -10.10
N ARG A 22 2.19 -4.31 -9.17
CA ARG A 22 3.19 -4.61 -8.13
C ARG A 22 4.56 -4.94 -8.73
N LEU A 23 4.61 -5.74 -9.79
CA LEU A 23 5.88 -6.09 -10.44
C LEU A 23 6.54 -4.88 -11.09
N MET A 24 5.76 -4.05 -11.79
CA MET A 24 6.26 -2.81 -12.39
C MET A 24 6.78 -1.83 -11.32
N TYR A 25 5.99 -1.62 -10.27
CA TYR A 25 6.33 -0.70 -9.19
C TYR A 25 7.60 -1.12 -8.45
N LEU A 26 7.76 -2.41 -8.13
CA LEU A 26 8.97 -2.91 -7.46
C LEU A 26 10.21 -2.89 -8.36
N LYS A 27 10.04 -3.01 -9.69
CA LYS A 27 11.15 -2.83 -10.63
C LYS A 27 11.63 -1.38 -10.67
N ALA A 28 10.70 -0.42 -10.64
CA ALA A 28 11.02 1.01 -10.59
C ALA A 28 11.52 1.46 -9.21
N ASN A 29 11.04 0.84 -8.14
CA ASN A 29 11.36 1.16 -6.75
C ASN A 29 11.97 -0.08 -6.05
N PRO A 30 13.22 -0.44 -6.36
CA PRO A 30 13.82 -1.71 -5.92
C PRO A 30 14.22 -1.72 -4.45
N LEU A 31 14.26 -0.56 -3.78
CA LEU A 31 14.74 -0.41 -2.40
C LEU A 31 13.61 -0.10 -1.44
N CYS A 32 13.76 -0.57 -0.20
CA CYS A 32 12.87 -0.23 0.89
C CYS A 32 13.06 1.25 1.28
N VAL A 33 12.04 2.08 1.10
CA VAL A 33 12.12 3.52 1.37
C VAL A 33 12.39 3.83 2.85
N ILE A 34 11.96 2.96 3.76
CA ILE A 34 12.21 3.11 5.21
C ILE A 34 13.66 2.81 5.55
N CYS A 35 14.21 1.73 5.00
CA CYS A 35 15.63 1.39 5.18
C CYS A 35 16.54 2.44 4.52
N LEU A 36 16.15 2.94 3.34
CA LEU A 36 16.91 3.93 2.61
C LEU A 36 17.04 5.26 3.39
N LYS A 37 15.97 5.69 4.10
CA LYS A 37 16.03 6.84 5.02
C LYS A 37 17.07 6.67 6.13
N ALA A 38 17.42 5.44 6.49
CA ALA A 38 18.46 5.10 7.46
C ALA A 38 19.82 4.78 6.79
N ASN A 39 19.98 5.09 5.50
CA ASN A 39 21.16 4.73 4.69
C ASN A 39 21.43 3.21 4.59
N ILE A 40 20.39 2.39 4.72
CA ILE A 40 20.47 0.93 4.59
C ILE A 40 19.83 0.51 3.25
N TYR A 41 20.62 -0.15 2.40
CA TYR A 41 20.18 -0.62 1.09
C TYR A 41 19.56 -2.01 1.20
N THR A 42 18.29 -2.08 1.56
CA THR A 42 17.52 -3.33 1.60
C THR A 42 16.57 -3.44 0.41
N PRO A 43 16.54 -4.56 -0.33
CA PRO A 43 15.57 -4.77 -1.39
C PRO A 43 14.13 -4.65 -0.88
N ALA A 44 13.29 -3.95 -1.62
CA ALA A 44 11.85 -3.95 -1.39
C ALA A 44 11.22 -5.22 -1.95
N THR A 45 10.31 -5.82 -1.19
CA THR A 45 9.59 -7.02 -1.59
C THR A 45 8.08 -6.81 -1.53
N ILE A 46 7.61 -5.68 -1.00
CA ILE A 46 6.22 -5.37 -0.78
C ILE A 46 5.95 -3.95 -1.30
N VAL A 47 4.83 -3.81 -1.99
CA VAL A 47 4.20 -2.51 -2.25
C VAL A 47 3.14 -2.36 -1.17
N ASP A 48 3.34 -1.40 -0.28
CA ASP A 48 2.51 -1.17 0.90
C ASP A 48 1.72 0.12 0.75
N HIS A 49 0.50 0.14 1.30
CA HIS A 49 -0.33 1.33 1.35
C HIS A 49 0.07 2.21 2.55
N ILE A 50 0.49 3.45 2.29
CA ILE A 50 0.92 4.40 3.32
C ILE A 50 -0.23 4.69 4.29
N ILE A 51 -1.39 5.01 3.74
CA ILE A 51 -2.67 5.08 4.45
C ILE A 51 -3.35 3.72 4.29
N PRO A 52 -3.58 2.97 5.38
CA PRO A 52 -4.19 1.65 5.31
C PRO A 52 -5.58 1.68 4.67
N ILE A 53 -5.81 0.73 3.77
CA ILE A 53 -7.05 0.53 3.02
C ILE A 53 -7.93 -0.56 3.65
N ASP A 54 -9.23 -0.52 3.33
CA ASP A 54 -10.19 -1.58 3.67
C ASP A 54 -10.68 -2.30 2.41
N GLY A 55 -9.81 -3.12 1.82
CA GLY A 55 -10.11 -3.87 0.59
C GLY A 55 -9.79 -3.11 -0.70
N ASP A 56 -10.13 -3.74 -1.82
CA ASP A 56 -9.85 -3.28 -3.19
C ASP A 56 -10.76 -2.15 -3.70
N SER A 57 -11.95 -2.04 -3.12
CA SER A 57 -12.92 -0.99 -3.42
C SER A 57 -12.62 0.34 -2.71
N ASP A 58 -11.62 0.39 -1.83
CA ASP A 58 -11.21 1.60 -1.14
C ASP A 58 -10.66 2.63 -2.14
N VAL A 59 -11.11 3.89 -2.02
CA VAL A 59 -10.65 4.99 -2.89
C VAL A 59 -9.14 5.16 -2.84
N LEU A 60 -8.49 4.81 -1.72
CA LEU A 60 -7.05 4.88 -1.54
C LEU A 60 -6.29 3.64 -2.06
N PHE A 61 -6.95 2.69 -2.73
CA PHE A 61 -6.31 1.48 -3.22
C PHE A 61 -5.33 1.74 -4.37
N TRP A 62 -5.76 2.50 -5.37
CA TRP A 62 -5.05 2.74 -6.62
C TRP A 62 -4.16 3.99 -6.70
N PRO A 63 -4.39 5.08 -5.95
CA PRO A 63 -3.56 6.27 -6.06
C PRO A 63 -2.09 5.96 -5.75
N ASP A 64 -1.22 6.31 -6.69
CA ASP A 64 0.23 6.10 -6.63
C ASP A 64 0.87 6.74 -5.39
N PHE A 65 0.39 7.92 -5.00
CA PHE A 65 0.85 8.64 -3.81
C PHE A 65 0.62 7.86 -2.51
N ASN A 66 -0.26 6.86 -2.53
CA ASN A 66 -0.53 6.02 -1.38
C ASN A 66 0.31 4.73 -1.38
N HIS A 67 1.20 4.50 -2.34
CA HIS A 67 2.06 3.32 -2.37
C HIS A 67 3.49 3.65 -1.96
N GLN A 68 4.14 2.69 -1.29
CA GLN A 68 5.57 2.73 -0.98
C GLN A 68 6.21 1.34 -1.14
N SER A 69 7.46 1.31 -1.61
CA SER A 69 8.26 0.08 -1.68
C SER A 69 8.95 -0.18 -0.33
N ILE A 70 8.64 -1.30 0.32
CA ILE A 70 9.23 -1.67 1.61
C ILE A 70 9.64 -3.14 1.67
N CYS A 71 10.57 -3.44 2.57
CA CYS A 71 10.94 -4.82 2.89
C CYS A 71 9.97 -5.42 3.90
N HIS A 72 9.91 -6.75 3.97
CA HIS A 72 9.01 -7.48 4.88
C HIS A 72 9.15 -7.07 6.36
N ARG A 73 10.39 -6.82 6.82
CA ARG A 73 10.64 -6.38 8.21
C ARG A 73 9.98 -5.03 8.52
N CYS A 74 10.18 -4.05 7.64
CA CYS A 74 9.63 -2.71 7.81
C CYS A 74 8.10 -2.71 7.65
N HIS A 75 7.57 -3.53 6.73
CA HIS A 75 6.12 -3.74 6.60
C HIS A 75 5.51 -4.24 7.90
N ASN A 76 6.05 -5.32 8.48
CA ASN A 76 5.53 -5.86 9.74
C ASN A 76 5.60 -4.82 10.86
N SER A 77 6.72 -4.12 11.00
CA SER A 77 6.85 -3.06 12.01
C SER A 77 5.79 -1.97 11.83
N LYS A 78 5.58 -1.48 10.60
CA LYS A 78 4.54 -0.49 10.27
C LYS A 78 3.15 -0.98 10.65
N THR A 79 2.80 -2.22 10.29
CA THR A 79 1.48 -2.81 10.60
C THR A 79 1.16 -2.81 12.09
N PHE A 80 2.15 -3.07 12.96
CA PHE A 80 1.93 -3.11 14.40
C PHE A 80 2.04 -1.75 15.09
N THR A 81 2.87 -0.83 14.55
CA THR A 81 3.23 0.41 15.26
C THR A 81 2.60 1.67 14.67
N GLN A 82 2.46 1.74 13.35
CA GLN A 82 2.04 2.94 12.63
C GLN A 82 0.62 2.84 12.07
N ASP A 83 0.22 1.66 11.58
CA ASP A 83 -1.12 1.48 11.00
C ASP A 83 -2.25 1.78 11.99
N PRO A 84 -2.22 1.39 13.28
CA PRO A 84 -3.28 1.72 14.22
C PRO A 84 -3.47 3.23 14.39
N VAL A 85 -2.37 3.97 14.51
CA VAL A 85 -2.39 5.43 14.61
C VAL A 85 -2.91 6.03 13.32
N THR A 86 -2.42 5.57 12.17
CA THR A 86 -2.83 6.09 10.85
C THR A 86 -4.31 5.84 10.58
N LYS A 87 -4.84 4.66 10.97
CA LYS A 87 -6.28 4.35 10.90
C LYS A 87 -7.09 5.28 11.79
N GLN A 88 -6.62 5.56 13.02
CA GLN A 88 -7.31 6.51 13.91
C GLN A 88 -7.33 7.92 13.31
N LYS A 89 -6.21 8.39 12.74
CA LYS A 89 -6.14 9.67 12.03
C LYS A 89 -7.09 9.74 10.83
N ARG A 90 -7.17 8.67 10.06
CA ARG A 90 -8.14 8.53 8.95
C ARG A 90 -9.57 8.65 9.44
N LYS A 91 -9.91 7.95 10.53
CA LYS A 91 -11.23 8.05 11.18
C LYS A 91 -11.54 9.46 11.66
N ASN A 92 -10.53 10.20 12.13
CA ASN A 92 -10.67 11.60 12.55
C ASN A 92 -10.78 12.57 11.36
N GLY A 93 -10.64 12.10 10.11
CA GLY A 93 -10.76 12.92 8.91
C GLY A 93 -9.48 13.62 8.47
N GLU A 94 -8.31 13.31 9.07
CA GLU A 94 -7.03 13.95 8.72
C GLU A 94 -6.61 13.73 7.25
N TYR A 95 -7.19 12.74 6.57
CA TYR A 95 -6.89 12.41 5.16
C TYR A 95 -8.02 12.72 4.18
N ARG A 96 -9.06 13.46 4.60
CA ARG A 96 -10.26 13.69 3.77
C ARG A 96 -9.94 14.29 2.40
N GLU A 97 -9.04 15.28 2.34
CA GLU A 97 -8.62 15.87 1.05
C GLU A 97 -7.94 14.85 0.13
N ARG A 98 -7.12 13.95 0.69
CA ARG A 98 -6.45 12.90 -0.08
C ARG A 98 -7.45 11.87 -0.59
N GLU A 99 -8.44 11.52 0.23
CA GLU A 99 -9.54 10.63 -0.16
C GLU A 99 -10.42 11.24 -1.25
N GLU A 100 -10.72 12.54 -1.17
CA GLU A 100 -11.45 13.27 -2.19
C GLU A 100 -10.68 13.35 -3.51
N ARG A 101 -9.37 13.61 -3.45
CA ARG A 101 -8.48 13.58 -4.64
C ARG A 101 -8.43 12.17 -5.23
N ALA A 102 -8.30 11.16 -4.38
CA ALA A 102 -8.27 9.75 -4.79
C ALA A 102 -9.59 9.32 -5.45
N ALA A 103 -10.74 9.75 -4.93
CA ALA A 103 -12.06 9.46 -5.51
C ALA A 103 -12.24 10.04 -6.92
N LYS A 104 -11.48 11.10 -7.28
CA LYS A 104 -11.45 11.68 -8.63
C LYS A 104 -10.53 10.91 -9.58
N CYS A 105 -9.57 10.14 -9.07
CA CYS A 105 -8.66 9.32 -9.85
C CYS A 105 -9.24 7.92 -10.01
N ARG A 106 -9.96 7.67 -11.12
CA ARG A 106 -10.61 6.38 -11.39
C ARG A 106 -9.69 5.30 -11.95
N ASP A 107 -8.43 5.61 -12.22
CA ASP A 107 -7.51 4.66 -12.86
C ASP A 107 -6.06 4.84 -12.37
N TRP A 108 -5.28 3.77 -12.45
CA TRP A 108 -3.86 3.70 -12.04
C TRP A 108 -2.91 4.35 -13.07
N LEU A 109 -3.46 4.79 -14.20
CA LEU A 109 -2.82 5.71 -15.14
C LEU A 109 -3.30 7.11 -14.78
N VAL A 110 -2.40 7.89 -14.18
CA VAL A 110 -2.53 9.35 -14.16
C VAL A 110 -2.73 9.77 -15.62
N ALA A 111 -3.94 10.23 -15.96
CA ALA A 111 -4.17 10.92 -17.21
C ALA A 111 -3.26 12.15 -17.22
N GLU A 112 -2.61 12.36 -18.36
CA GLU A 112 -1.63 13.40 -18.71
C GLU A 112 -1.75 14.74 -17.96
#